data_AF-A0A261KVJ0-F1
#
_entry.id   AF-A0A261KVJ0-F1
#
_cell.length_a   1.000
_cell.length_b   1.000
_cell.length_c   1.000
_cell.angle_alpha   90.00
_cell.angle_beta   90.00
_cell.angle_gamma   90.00
#
_symmetry.space_group_name_H-M   'P 1'
#
loop_
_entity.id
_entity.type
_entity.pdbx_description
1 polymer ?
#
loop_
_entity_poly.entity_id
_entity_poly.type
_entity_poly.pdbx_seq_one_letter_code
_entity_poly.pdbx_strand_id
1 'polypeptide(L)' 'MGKYLRQAGKYTPLSMTETIEHWVDSFNSLYQQYGYDFDVYALTNSDVWQQLMLDMVITI' A
#
# COMPACT_ATOMS: atom_id res chain seq x y z
N MET A 1 0.85 8.98 4.08
CA MET A 1 1.01 7.81 3.19
C MET A 1 -0.06 7.78 2.08
N GLY A 2 -1.35 7.60 2.40
CA GLY A 2 -2.41 7.33 1.40
C GLY A 2 -2.49 8.28 0.20
N LYS A 3 -2.32 9.60 0.38
CA LYS A 3 -2.32 10.56 -0.75
C LYS A 3 -1.18 10.32 -1.76
N TYR A 4 -0.01 9.88 -1.28
CA TYR A 4 1.17 9.64 -2.12
C TYR A 4 1.06 8.30 -2.86
N LEU A 5 0.64 7.25 -2.17
CA LEU A 5 0.40 5.94 -2.80
C LEU A 5 -0.67 6.03 -3.88
N ARG A 6 -1.77 6.74 -3.60
CA ARG A 6 -2.81 7.00 -4.62
C ARG A 6 -2.27 7.74 -5.84
N GLN A 7 -1.43 8.74 -5.64
CA GLN A 7 -0.82 9.45 -6.76
C GLN A 7 0.13 8.53 -7.55
N ALA A 8 0.93 7.71 -6.86
CA ALA A 8 1.80 6.72 -7.50
C ALA A 8 0.99 5.67 -8.30
N GLY A 9 -0.13 5.21 -7.75
CA GLY A 9 -1.04 4.25 -8.40
C GLY A 9 -1.68 4.76 -9.68
N LYS A 10 -1.71 6.08 -9.93
CA LYS A 10 -2.17 6.64 -11.21
C LYS A 10 -1.16 6.49 -12.35
N TYR A 11 0.11 6.27 -12.03
CA TYR A 11 1.20 6.20 -13.01
C TYR A 11 1.87 4.83 -13.07
N THR A 12 1.43 3.88 -12.25
CA THR A 12 1.94 2.51 -12.29
C THR A 12 1.44 1.81 -13.57
N PRO A 13 2.32 1.10 -14.30
CA PRO A 13 1.91 0.25 -15.42
C PRO A 13 1.36 -1.11 -14.95
N LEU A 14 1.45 -1.39 -13.65
CA LEU A 14 1.05 -2.66 -13.05
C LEU A 14 -0.46 -2.73 -12.83
N SER A 15 -1.00 -3.93 -12.71
CA SER A 15 -2.38 -4.10 -12.23
C SER A 15 -2.53 -3.58 -10.80
N MET A 16 -3.77 -3.37 -10.37
CA MET A 16 -4.07 -2.94 -9.01
C MET A 16 -3.53 -3.93 -7.96
N THR A 17 -3.69 -5.24 -8.19
CA THR A 17 -3.20 -6.27 -7.29
C THR A 17 -1.68 -6.26 -7.18
N GLU A 18 -0.97 -6.24 -8.31
CA GLU A 18 0.50 -6.15 -8.34
C GLU A 18 0.99 -4.86 -7.67
N THR A 19 0.30 -3.73 -7.87
CA THR A 19 0.64 -2.46 -7.23
C THR A 19 0.52 -2.54 -5.70
N ILE A 20 -0.55 -3.15 -5.20
CA ILE A 20 -0.76 -3.33 -3.76
C ILE A 20 0.30 -4.25 -3.16
N GLU A 21 0.58 -5.38 -3.81
CA GLU A 21 1.63 -6.32 -3.41
C GLU A 21 2.99 -5.62 -3.33
N HIS A 22 3.37 -4.87 -4.37
CA HIS A 22 4.61 -4.09 -4.39
C HIS A 22 4.72 -3.09 -3.23
N TRP A 23 3.62 -2.44 -2.83
CA TRP A 23 3.65 -1.53 -1.68
C TRP A 23 3.85 -2.27 -0.36
N VAL A 24 3.15 -3.39 -0.17
CA VAL A 24 3.28 -4.23 1.02
C VAL A 24 4.72 -4.76 1.15
N ASP A 25 5.29 -5.27 0.06
CA ASP A 25 6.67 -5.75 0.03
C ASP A 25 7.69 -4.64 0.30
N SER A 26 7.44 -3.45 -0.23
CA SER A 26 8.29 -2.28 0.01
C SER A 26 8.27 -1.85 1.49
N PHE A 27 7.10 -1.88 2.13
CA PHE A 27 7.02 -1.59 3.57
C PHE A 27 7.68 -2.67 4.41
N ASN A 28 7.46 -3.94 4.08
CA ASN A 28 8.13 -5.05 4.77
C ASN A 28 9.66 -4.94 4.67
N SER A 29 10.17 -4.70 3.46
CA SER A 29 11.60 -4.50 3.22
C SER A 29 12.18 -3.32 4.03
N LEU A 30 11.43 -2.22 4.12
CA LEU A 30 11.83 -1.05 4.90
C LEU A 30 11.92 -1.37 6.40
N TYR A 31 10.92 -2.06 6.96
CA TYR A 31 10.92 -2.45 8.38
C TYR A 31 12.09 -3.39 8.71
N GLN A 32 12.34 -4.37 7.84
CA GLN A 32 13.44 -5.32 8.00
C GLN A 32 14.82 -4.64 7.97
N GLN A 33 15.01 -3.57 7.18
CA GLN A 33 16.26 -2.78 7.19
C GLN A 33 16.58 -2.16 8.55
N TYR A 34 15.56 -1.90 9.37
CA TYR A 34 15.70 -1.38 10.72
C TYR A 34 15.59 -2.45 11.81
N GLY A 35 15.47 -3.73 11.45
CA GLY A 35 15.35 -4.85 12.38
C GLY A 35 13.97 -4.96 13.05
N TYR A 36 12.93 -4.41 12.43
CA TYR A 36 11.54 -4.53 12.89
C TYR A 36 10.75 -5.51 12.04
N ASP A 37 9.77 -6.17 12.66
CA ASP A 37 8.76 -6.94 11.94
C ASP A 37 7.68 -6.01 11.40
N PHE A 38 7.29 -6.26 10.15
CA PHE A 38 6.22 -5.50 9.52
C PHE A 38 4.84 -6.09 9.87
N ASP A 39 4.06 -5.32 10.62
CA ASP A 39 2.69 -5.69 10.98
C ASP A 39 1.70 -5.33 9.86
N VAL A 40 1.53 -6.29 8.93
CA VAL A 40 0.57 -6.17 7.83
C VAL A 40 -0.88 -6.07 8.34
N TYR A 41 -1.19 -6.66 9.50
CA TYR A 41 -2.53 -6.59 10.07
C TYR A 41 -2.83 -5.16 10.55
N ALA A 42 -1.89 -4.52 11.24
CA ALA A 42 -2.01 -3.12 11.62
C ALA A 42 -2.13 -2.19 10.39
N LEU A 43 -1.37 -2.44 9.32
CA LEU A 43 -1.51 -1.67 8.09
C LEU A 43 -2.92 -1.79 7.51
N THR A 44 -3.38 -3.03 7.29
CA THR A 44 -4.67 -3.31 6.63
C THR A 44 -5.88 -2.88 7.44
N ASN A 45 -5.76 -2.76 8.76
CA ASN A 45 -6.79 -2.21 9.65
C ASN A 45 -6.67 -0.70 9.88
N SER A 46 -5.67 -0.03 9.32
CA SER A 46 -5.58 1.43 9.43
C SER A 46 -6.59 2.13 8.53
N ASP A 47 -7.24 3.18 9.05
CA ASP A 47 -8.20 4.00 8.29
C ASP A 47 -7.61 4.52 6.97
N VAL A 48 -6.33 4.89 7.00
CA VAL A 48 -5.61 5.42 5.84
C VAL A 48 -5.46 4.39 4.73
N TRP A 49 -5.20 3.12 5.09
CA TRP A 49 -5.07 2.05 4.11
C TRP A 49 -6.44 1.62 3.57
N GLN A 50 -7.44 1.48 4.43
CA GLN A 50 -8.79 1.12 4.01
C GLN A 50 -9.38 2.18 3.06
N GLN A 51 -9.22 3.47 3.39
CA GLN A 51 -9.64 4.55 2.51
C GLN A 51 -8.90 4.50 1.16
N LEU A 52 -7.60 4.22 1.17
CA LEU A 52 -6.84 4.06 -0.07
C LEU A 52 -7.39 2.91 -0.93
N MET A 53 -7.68 1.75 -0.33
CA MET A 53 -8.24 0.60 -1.07
C MET A 53 -9.61 0.94 -1.66
N LEU A 54 -10.50 1.57 -0.90
CA LEU A 54 -11.80 2.02 -1.39
C LEU A 54 -11.65 2.95 -2.59
N ASP A 55 -10.72 3.90 -2.52
CA ASP A 55 -10.53 4.87 -3.58
C ASP A 55 -9.88 4.26 -4.83
N MET A 56 -9.09 3.20 -4.70
CA MET A 56 -8.55 2.47 -5.86
C MET A 56 -9.62 1.59 -6.52
N VAL A 57 -10.60 1.07 -5.76
CA VAL A 57 -11.67 0.21 -6.28
C VAL A 57 -12.82 1.01 -6.90
N ILE A 58 -13.15 2.18 -6.34
CA ILE A 58 -14.29 3.02 -6.79
C ILE A 58 -13.96 3.83 -8.07
N THR A 59 -12.69 3.94 -8.45
CA THR A 59 -12.26 4.71 -9.64
C THR A 59 -12.20 3.85 -10.93
N ILE A 60 -12.97 2.76 -11.01
CA ILE A 60 -13.22 1.98 -12.24
C ILE A 60 -14.62 2.33 -12.75
#